data_AF-A0A3M8CZP1-F1
#
_entry.id   AF-A0A3M8CZP1-F1
#
_cell.length_a   1.000
_cell.length_b   1.000
_cell.length_c   1.000
_cell.angle_alpha   90.00
_cell.angle_beta   90.00
_cell.angle_gamma   90.00
#
_symmetry.space_group_name_H-M   'P 1'
#
loop_
_entity.id
_entity.type
_entity.pdbx_description
1 polymer ?
#
loop_
_entity_poly.entity_id
_entity_poly.type
_entity_poly.pdbx_seq_one_letter_code
_entity_poly.pdbx_strand_id
1 'polypeptide(L)'
;MMRVPLCTLIFAALLHAGTSEAPQHRAILADSLIDSTSAASKATRIVLAMTDGLYSVEHEPGPFLGPNWTGTFELQLLDDRRQIVSTARLNESFEELRFQKPFSFQFSDYNQDGHPDFAIGQYASSNVYIYRLFTIIDDKIKELPIVPDQEIISSERGYSILFTKGSHASFETVYYNNAAGTSFKRVYEWNGNAFERVLETSSQK
;
A
#
# COMPACT_ATOMS: atom_id res chain seq x y z
N MET A 1 -13.78 75.44 -22.92
CA MET A 1 -14.72 74.85 -23.91
C MET A 1 -14.38 73.36 -23.99
N MET A 2 -14.94 72.48 -23.17
CA MET A 2 -16.31 71.94 -23.15
C MET A 2 -16.67 71.19 -24.44
N ARG A 3 -16.61 69.84 -24.41
CA ARG A 3 -17.75 68.92 -24.63
C ARG A 3 -17.30 67.45 -24.57
N VAL A 4 -17.95 66.69 -23.70
CA VAL A 4 -18.11 65.23 -23.76
C VAL A 4 -19.41 64.96 -24.56
N PRO A 5 -19.56 63.80 -25.23
CA PRO A 5 -20.56 62.86 -24.72
C PRO A 5 -20.14 61.38 -24.77
N LEU A 6 -20.75 60.63 -23.84
CA LEU A 6 -20.87 59.19 -23.70
C LEU A 6 -21.37 58.50 -24.99
N CYS A 7 -20.87 57.28 -25.26
CA CYS A 7 -21.73 56.20 -25.72
C CYS A 7 -21.19 54.83 -25.27
N THR A 8 -22.08 54.07 -24.68
CA THR A 8 -21.91 52.77 -24.00
C THR A 8 -21.98 51.62 -24.99
N LEU A 9 -21.14 50.59 -24.83
CA LEU A 9 -21.53 49.19 -25.09
C LEU A 9 -20.70 48.22 -24.24
N ILE A 10 -21.42 47.24 -23.71
CA ILE A 10 -21.10 46.29 -22.65
C ILE A 10 -20.78 44.92 -23.29
N PHE A 11 -20.09 44.06 -22.53
CA PHE A 11 -19.76 42.63 -22.73
C PHE A 11 -18.50 42.38 -23.59
N ALA A 12 -17.53 41.55 -23.19
CA ALA A 12 -17.60 40.41 -22.27
C ALA A 12 -16.39 40.35 -21.33
N ALA A 13 -16.67 39.94 -20.10
CA ALA A 13 -15.66 39.40 -19.20
C ALA A 13 -15.12 38.09 -19.77
N LEU A 14 -13.79 37.97 -19.88
CA LEU A 14 -13.14 36.67 -19.79
C LEU A 14 -12.01 36.82 -18.77
N LEU A 15 -12.32 36.45 -17.54
CA LEU A 15 -11.36 36.31 -16.46
C LEU A 15 -11.42 34.85 -16.00
N HIS A 16 -10.23 34.28 -15.81
CA HIS A 16 -9.89 33.01 -15.16
C HIS A 16 -9.93 31.75 -16.06
N ALA A 17 -8.77 31.24 -16.45
CA ALA A 17 -7.83 30.45 -15.63
C ALA A 17 -8.28 28.98 -15.53
N GLY A 18 -7.42 28.09 -16.01
CA GLY A 18 -7.64 26.66 -15.99
C GLY A 18 -6.43 25.84 -16.42
N THR A 19 -5.20 26.35 -16.34
CA THR A 19 -4.07 25.46 -16.08
C THR A 19 -4.13 25.11 -14.60
N SER A 20 -4.97 24.12 -14.29
CA SER A 20 -4.86 23.42 -13.02
C SER A 20 -3.57 22.60 -13.10
N GLU A 21 -2.43 23.22 -12.78
CA GLU A 21 -1.43 22.46 -12.03
C GLU A 21 -2.13 22.05 -10.74
N ALA A 22 -2.76 20.87 -10.79
CA ALA A 22 -3.28 20.25 -9.60
C ALA A 22 -2.10 20.20 -8.62
N PRO A 23 -2.28 20.67 -7.38
CA PRO A 23 -1.19 20.68 -6.44
C PRO A 23 -0.58 19.26 -6.39
N GLN A 24 0.74 19.14 -6.56
CA GLN A 24 1.50 17.95 -6.16
C GLN A 24 1.38 17.82 -4.64
N HIS A 25 0.19 17.43 -4.15
CA HIS A 25 -0.01 17.15 -2.76
C HIS A 25 0.54 15.77 -2.51
N ARG A 26 1.70 15.74 -1.86
CA ARG A 26 2.21 14.58 -1.15
C ARG A 26 1.07 14.03 -0.28
N ALA A 27 0.45 12.95 -0.72
CA ALA A 27 -0.69 12.35 -0.06
C ALA A 27 -0.19 11.31 0.95
N ILE A 28 -0.67 11.38 2.19
CA ILE A 28 -0.42 10.34 3.19
C ILE A 28 -1.59 9.36 3.12
N LEU A 29 -1.28 8.11 2.74
CA LEU A 29 -2.27 7.06 2.57
C LEU A 29 -2.30 6.07 3.73
N ALA A 30 -1.23 5.99 4.51
CA ALA A 30 -1.23 5.25 5.76
C ALA A 30 -0.32 5.93 6.78
N ASP A 31 -0.71 5.86 8.05
CA ASP A 31 0.05 6.38 9.18
C ASP A 31 -0.27 5.50 10.39
N SER A 32 0.74 4.85 10.97
CA SER A 32 0.56 3.94 12.10
C SER A 32 1.74 4.00 13.06
N LEU A 33 1.46 3.80 14.35
CA LEU A 33 2.51 3.48 15.32
C LEU A 33 3.08 2.10 14.99
N ILE A 34 4.40 1.97 15.07
CA ILE A 34 5.07 0.68 14.91
C ILE A 34 4.92 -0.09 16.22
N ASP A 35 4.42 -1.32 16.14
CA ASP A 35 4.41 -2.25 17.26
C ASP A 35 5.81 -2.86 17.44
N SER A 36 6.78 -2.03 17.85
CA SER A 36 8.16 -2.47 18.06
C SER A 36 8.39 -2.86 19.51
N THR A 37 9.05 -4.00 19.70
CA THR A 37 9.49 -4.49 21.01
C THR A 37 10.92 -4.04 21.37
N SER A 38 11.65 -3.43 20.42
CA SER A 38 13.05 -3.07 20.61
C SER A 38 13.20 -1.64 21.15
N ALA A 39 13.68 -1.55 22.40
CA ALA A 39 13.98 -0.27 23.07
C ALA A 39 15.08 0.57 22.38
N ALA A 40 15.80 0.00 21.39
CA ALA A 40 16.86 0.69 20.65
C ALA A 40 16.38 1.38 19.35
N SER A 41 15.17 1.06 18.86
CA SER A 41 14.60 1.65 17.63
C SER A 41 14.33 3.14 17.81
N LYS A 42 14.79 3.99 16.88
CA LYS A 42 14.42 5.41 16.86
C LYS A 42 13.07 5.63 16.20
N ALA A 43 12.73 4.79 15.22
CA ALA A 43 11.45 4.83 14.55
C ALA A 43 10.33 4.39 15.50
N THR A 44 9.29 5.22 15.60
CA THR A 44 8.06 4.95 16.36
C THR A 44 6.83 4.87 15.46
N ARG A 45 6.96 5.34 14.21
CA ARG A 45 5.88 5.39 13.22
C ARG A 45 6.33 4.97 11.85
N ILE A 46 5.40 4.41 11.09
CA ILE A 46 5.51 4.20 9.65
C ILE A 46 4.40 4.94 8.92
N VAL A 47 4.76 5.51 7.79
CA VAL A 47 3.86 6.24 6.91
C VAL A 47 4.03 5.73 5.48
N LEU A 48 2.92 5.57 4.76
CA LEU A 48 2.93 5.46 3.31
C LEU A 48 2.62 6.82 2.71
N ALA A 49 3.62 7.43 2.07
CA ALA A 49 3.51 8.71 1.40
C ALA A 49 3.58 8.54 -0.11
N MET A 50 2.63 9.12 -0.83
CA MET A 50 2.74 9.32 -2.28
C MET A 50 3.70 10.49 -2.54
N THR A 51 4.77 10.25 -3.29
CA THR A 51 5.79 11.24 -3.59
C THR A 51 5.65 11.85 -4.98
N ASP A 52 5.04 11.12 -5.91
CA ASP A 52 4.69 11.59 -7.25
C ASP A 52 3.50 10.81 -7.81
N GLY A 53 2.72 11.42 -8.71
CA GLY A 53 1.64 10.75 -9.44
C GLY A 53 0.30 11.51 -9.44
N LEU A 54 -0.79 10.78 -9.64
CA LEU A 54 -2.13 11.32 -9.87
C LEU A 54 -3.15 10.83 -8.84
N TYR A 55 -3.97 11.75 -8.36
CA TYR A 55 -5.28 11.45 -7.79
C TYR A 55 -6.35 11.59 -8.88
N SER A 56 -7.18 10.56 -9.05
CA SER A 56 -8.33 10.59 -9.96
C SER A 56 -9.55 9.92 -9.32
N VAL A 57 -10.72 10.19 -9.87
CA VAL A 57 -11.97 9.51 -9.49
C VAL A 57 -12.49 8.78 -10.72
N GLU A 58 -12.55 7.46 -10.65
CA GLU A 58 -13.17 6.62 -11.66
C GLU A 58 -14.68 6.59 -11.43
N HIS A 59 -15.44 6.77 -12.50
CA HIS A 59 -16.90 6.81 -12.47
C HIS A 59 -17.53 5.58 -13.14
N GLU A 60 -16.77 4.87 -13.95
CA GLU A 60 -17.24 3.66 -14.63
C GLU A 60 -17.25 2.46 -13.68
N PRO A 61 -18.30 1.61 -13.73
CA PRO A 61 -18.34 0.39 -12.94
C PRO A 61 -17.14 -0.50 -13.23
N GLY A 62 -16.41 -0.86 -12.16
CA GLY A 62 -15.21 -1.68 -12.26
C GLY A 62 -14.53 -1.85 -10.90
N PRO A 63 -13.44 -2.62 -10.84
CA PRO A 63 -12.71 -2.83 -9.58
C PRO A 63 -12.11 -1.54 -9.02
N PHE A 64 -11.92 -0.53 -9.88
CA PHE A 64 -11.31 0.74 -9.52
C PHE A 64 -12.30 1.89 -9.38
N LEU A 65 -13.61 1.63 -9.40
CA LEU A 65 -14.65 2.65 -9.20
C LEU A 65 -14.37 3.48 -7.94
N GLY A 66 -14.46 4.80 -8.08
CA GLY A 66 -14.22 5.76 -7.00
C GLY A 66 -12.79 6.34 -7.02
N PRO A 67 -12.30 6.84 -5.88
CA PRO A 67 -11.00 7.50 -5.80
C PRO A 67 -9.84 6.52 -6.06
N ASN A 68 -8.80 7.02 -6.73
CA ASN A 68 -7.58 6.29 -7.07
C ASN A 68 -6.37 7.22 -6.90
N TRP A 69 -5.37 6.74 -6.18
CA TRP A 69 -4.02 7.32 -6.12
C TRP A 69 -3.08 6.36 -6.83
N THR A 70 -2.45 6.80 -7.91
CA THR A 70 -1.49 6.02 -8.71
C THR A 70 -0.20 6.80 -8.91
N GLY A 71 0.95 6.14 -8.80
CA GLY A 71 2.25 6.78 -8.98
C GLY A 71 3.35 6.17 -8.13
N THR A 72 4.23 7.04 -7.61
CA THR A 72 5.36 6.66 -6.77
C THR A 72 5.02 6.84 -5.29
N PHE A 73 5.35 5.83 -4.49
CA PHE A 73 5.09 5.76 -3.07
C PHE A 73 6.35 5.38 -2.29
N GLU A 74 6.51 5.99 -1.14
CA GLU A 74 7.56 5.69 -0.17
C GLU A 74 6.94 5.27 1.15
N LEU A 75 7.51 4.20 1.71
CA LEU A 75 7.37 3.91 3.12
C LEU A 75 8.40 4.74 3.88
N GLN A 76 7.96 5.43 4.92
CA GLN A 76 8.78 6.36 5.69
C GLN A 76 8.69 5.99 7.16
N LEU A 77 9.83 5.73 7.78
CA LEU A 77 9.93 5.54 9.22
C LEU A 77 10.18 6.88 9.87
N LEU A 78 9.45 7.19 10.94
CA LEU A 78 9.53 8.46 11.65
C LEU A 78 9.77 8.27 13.14
N ASP A 79 10.51 9.19 13.75
CA ASP A 79 10.69 9.27 15.20
C ASP A 79 9.45 9.87 15.89
N ASP A 80 9.53 9.99 17.22
CA ASP A 80 8.50 10.57 18.09
C ASP A 80 8.16 12.04 17.74
N ARG A 81 9.10 12.76 17.12
CA ARG A 81 8.97 14.15 16.64
C ARG A 81 8.54 14.23 15.17
N ARG A 82 8.13 13.11 14.56
CA ARG A 82 7.75 12.99 13.15
C ARG A 82 8.87 13.40 12.18
N GLN A 83 10.13 13.27 12.58
CA GLN A 83 11.25 13.40 11.66
C GLN A 83 11.50 12.07 10.97
N ILE A 84 11.79 12.11 9.67
CA ILE A 84 12.07 10.91 8.90
C ILE A 84 13.40 10.33 9.38
N VAL A 85 13.36 9.10 9.87
CA VAL A 85 14.53 8.30 10.25
C VAL A 85 15.08 7.56 9.04
N SER A 86 14.20 6.98 8.23
CA SER A 86 14.56 6.29 6.99
C SER A 86 13.39 6.20 6.02
N THR A 87 13.68 5.85 4.77
CA THR A 87 12.70 5.68 3.70
C THR A 87 13.01 4.42 2.88
N ALA A 88 11.97 3.79 2.34
CA ALA A 88 12.07 2.74 1.33
C ALA A 88 11.08 3.01 0.21
N ARG A 89 11.51 2.89 -1.05
CA ARG A 89 10.65 3.11 -2.21
C ARG A 89 9.81 1.86 -2.47
N LEU A 90 8.50 1.97 -2.28
CA LEU A 90 7.60 0.83 -2.42
C LEU A 90 7.50 0.33 -3.86
N ASN A 91 7.66 1.23 -4.84
CA ASN A 91 7.67 0.89 -6.27
C ASN A 91 8.84 -0.03 -6.69
N GLU A 92 9.83 -0.27 -5.83
CA GLU A 92 10.87 -1.27 -6.12
C GLU A 92 10.36 -2.70 -5.95
N SER A 93 9.27 -2.90 -5.20
CA SER A 93 8.65 -4.20 -4.93
C SER A 93 7.40 -4.49 -5.78
N PHE A 94 6.91 -3.51 -6.54
CA PHE A 94 5.66 -3.61 -7.31
C PHE A 94 5.79 -2.92 -8.67
N GLU A 95 5.27 -3.55 -9.72
CA GLU A 95 5.23 -2.94 -11.06
C GLU A 95 4.33 -1.70 -11.11
N GLU A 96 3.12 -1.81 -10.54
CA GLU A 96 2.16 -0.72 -10.43
C GLU A 96 1.55 -0.67 -9.03
N LEU A 97 1.33 0.54 -8.54
CA LEU A 97 0.71 0.80 -7.24
C LEU A 97 -0.52 1.67 -7.39
N ARG A 98 -1.61 1.22 -6.77
CA ARG A 98 -2.90 1.90 -6.75
C ARG A 98 -3.56 1.73 -5.39
N PHE A 99 -3.90 2.85 -4.77
CA PHE A 99 -4.67 2.87 -3.55
C PHE A 99 -5.98 3.61 -3.78
N GLN A 100 -7.07 3.17 -3.16
CA GLN A 100 -8.41 3.76 -3.30
C GLN A 100 -8.93 4.33 -1.99
N LYS A 101 -8.19 4.18 -0.90
CA LYS A 101 -8.53 4.74 0.41
C LYS A 101 -7.30 4.76 1.31
N PRO A 102 -7.27 5.67 2.30
CA PRO A 102 -6.34 5.55 3.40
C PRO A 102 -6.53 4.25 4.19
N PHE A 103 -5.48 3.77 4.83
CA PHE A 103 -5.49 2.57 5.66
C PHE A 103 -4.51 2.67 6.84
N SER A 104 -4.57 1.70 7.75
CA SER A 104 -3.60 1.54 8.83
C SER A 104 -2.78 0.28 8.60
N PHE A 105 -1.51 0.32 8.97
CA PHE A 105 -0.65 -0.85 8.94
C PHE A 105 -1.08 -1.85 10.03
N GLN A 106 -0.99 -3.12 9.70
CA GLN A 106 -1.15 -4.23 10.64
C GLN A 106 0.18 -4.98 10.74
N PHE A 107 0.59 -5.30 11.97
CA PHE A 107 1.90 -5.89 12.24
C PHE A 107 1.79 -7.28 12.86
N SER A 108 2.73 -8.15 12.51
CA SER A 108 2.99 -9.41 13.19
C SER A 108 4.43 -9.81 12.99
N ASP A 109 5.01 -10.58 13.92
CA ASP A 109 6.33 -11.19 13.73
C ASP A 109 6.15 -12.59 13.12
N TYR A 110 6.16 -12.70 11.79
CA TYR A 110 5.91 -13.95 11.08
C TYR A 110 7.13 -14.87 11.08
N ASN A 111 8.34 -14.32 10.97
CA ASN A 111 9.58 -15.09 10.90
C ASN A 111 10.20 -15.39 12.29
N GLN A 112 9.58 -14.87 13.36
CA GLN A 112 9.98 -15.04 14.76
C GLN A 112 11.38 -14.48 15.08
N ASP A 113 11.79 -13.43 14.37
CA ASP A 113 13.07 -12.77 14.62
C ASP A 113 12.97 -11.63 15.66
N GLY A 114 11.75 -11.35 16.16
CA GLY A 114 11.47 -10.30 17.14
C GLY A 114 11.22 -8.93 16.52
N HIS A 115 11.26 -8.80 15.20
CA HIS A 115 10.95 -7.58 14.47
C HIS A 115 9.52 -7.60 13.91
N PRO A 116 8.85 -6.43 13.81
CA PRO A 116 7.51 -6.39 13.26
C PRO A 116 7.54 -6.52 11.74
N ASP A 117 6.80 -7.49 11.24
CA ASP A 117 6.52 -7.66 9.81
C ASP A 117 5.15 -7.07 9.47
N PHE A 118 4.99 -6.65 8.22
CA PHE A 118 3.74 -6.13 7.69
C PHE A 118 3.60 -6.44 6.20
N ALA A 119 2.37 -6.71 5.76
CA ALA A 119 2.06 -6.94 4.36
C ALA A 119 1.55 -5.67 3.68
N ILE A 120 1.94 -5.47 2.43
CA ILE A 120 1.30 -4.51 1.52
C ILE A 120 0.62 -5.26 0.40
N GLY A 121 -0.69 -5.05 0.26
CA GLY A 121 -1.53 -5.69 -0.74
C GLY A 121 -1.83 -4.79 -1.93
N GLN A 122 -2.00 -5.38 -3.11
CA GLN A 122 -2.56 -4.74 -4.30
C GLN A 122 -3.65 -5.63 -4.88
N TYR A 123 -4.70 -5.01 -5.41
CA TYR A 123 -5.73 -5.73 -6.15
C TYR A 123 -5.13 -6.31 -7.43
N ALA A 124 -5.29 -7.61 -7.65
CA ALA A 124 -4.80 -8.28 -8.87
C ALA A 124 -5.96 -8.59 -9.83
N SER A 125 -6.97 -9.32 -9.38
CA SER A 125 -8.12 -9.67 -10.22
C SER A 125 -9.30 -10.16 -9.39
N SER A 126 -10.54 -9.93 -9.83
CA SER A 126 -11.79 -10.41 -9.22
C SER A 126 -11.82 -10.41 -7.68
N ASN A 127 -11.44 -11.53 -7.08
CA ASN A 127 -11.45 -11.82 -5.65
C ASN A 127 -10.03 -12.01 -5.06
N VAL A 128 -8.99 -11.65 -5.79
CA VAL A 128 -7.58 -11.96 -5.50
C VAL A 128 -6.79 -10.67 -5.32
N TYR A 129 -6.04 -10.65 -4.23
CA TYR A 129 -5.02 -9.66 -3.93
C TYR A 129 -3.65 -10.35 -3.92
N ILE A 130 -2.65 -9.62 -4.41
CA ILE A 130 -1.23 -9.98 -4.29
C ILE A 130 -0.63 -9.16 -3.16
N TYR A 131 0.22 -9.79 -2.36
CA TYR A 131 0.88 -9.15 -1.23
C TYR A 131 2.39 -9.36 -1.30
N ARG A 132 3.12 -8.32 -0.92
CA ARG A 132 4.55 -8.39 -0.57
C ARG A 132 4.68 -8.24 0.95
N LEU A 133 5.62 -8.95 1.54
CA LEU A 133 5.85 -8.94 2.99
C LEU A 133 7.12 -8.16 3.30
N PHE A 134 7.08 -7.33 4.34
CA PHE A 134 8.18 -6.47 4.75
C PHE A 134 8.43 -6.61 6.25
N THR A 135 9.64 -6.29 6.69
CA THR A 135 10.03 -6.23 8.10
C THR A 135 10.69 -4.89 8.43
N ILE A 136 10.60 -4.46 9.70
CA ILE A 136 11.29 -3.28 10.22
C ILE A 136 12.40 -3.72 11.16
N ILE A 137 13.64 -3.63 10.70
CA ILE A 137 14.85 -4.02 11.44
C ILE A 137 15.90 -2.91 11.37
N ASP A 138 16.47 -2.55 12.52
CA ASP A 138 17.48 -1.49 12.66
C ASP A 138 17.09 -0.16 12.00
N ASP A 139 15.87 0.31 12.26
CA ASP A 139 15.28 1.51 11.64
C ASP A 139 15.29 1.47 10.10
N LYS A 140 15.23 0.29 9.49
CA LYS A 140 15.14 0.09 8.04
C LYS A 140 14.00 -0.84 7.69
N ILE A 141 13.40 -0.59 6.54
CA ILE A 141 12.40 -1.48 5.95
C ILE A 141 13.11 -2.41 4.97
N LYS A 142 12.84 -3.70 5.06
CA LYS A 142 13.33 -4.72 4.12
C LYS A 142 12.18 -5.58 3.65
N GLU A 143 12.18 -5.98 2.39
CA GLU A 143 11.27 -7.00 1.88
C GLU A 143 11.71 -8.38 2.37
N LEU A 144 10.76 -9.19 2.85
CA LEU A 144 10.99 -10.59 3.20
C LEU A 144 10.72 -11.45 1.96
N PRO A 145 11.73 -12.20 1.46
CA PRO A 145 11.58 -12.95 0.22
C PRO A 145 10.52 -14.05 0.33
N ILE A 146 9.71 -14.19 -0.71
CA ILE A 146 8.70 -15.25 -0.85
C ILE A 146 9.14 -16.16 -2.00
N VAL A 147 9.21 -17.47 -1.78
CA VAL A 147 9.60 -18.43 -2.83
C VAL A 147 8.53 -19.51 -3.04
N PRO A 148 8.28 -19.95 -4.29
CA PRO A 148 8.98 -19.55 -5.52
C PRO A 148 8.40 -18.30 -6.21
N ASP A 149 7.19 -17.86 -5.84
CA ASP A 149 6.41 -16.90 -6.64
C ASP A 149 6.79 -15.42 -6.43
N GLN A 150 7.64 -15.08 -5.44
CA GLN A 150 7.94 -13.71 -5.00
C GLN A 150 6.74 -12.92 -4.43
N GLU A 151 5.53 -13.48 -4.51
CA GLU A 151 4.29 -12.84 -4.09
C GLU A 151 3.41 -13.80 -3.30
N ILE A 152 2.61 -13.24 -2.39
CA ILE A 152 1.62 -13.95 -1.60
C ILE A 152 0.24 -13.68 -2.20
N ILE A 153 -0.51 -14.74 -2.50
CA ILE A 153 -1.87 -14.64 -3.02
C ILE A 153 -2.87 -14.86 -1.88
N SER A 154 -3.88 -13.99 -1.80
CA SER A 154 -4.99 -14.13 -0.83
C SER A 154 -6.31 -13.60 -1.40
N SER A 155 -7.42 -14.18 -0.94
CA SER A 155 -8.78 -13.65 -1.13
C SER A 155 -9.13 -12.57 -0.10
N GLU A 156 -8.31 -12.42 0.95
CA GLU A 156 -8.49 -11.34 1.91
C GLU A 156 -8.24 -9.99 1.25
N ARG A 157 -9.10 -9.01 1.56
CA ARG A 157 -9.12 -7.70 0.91
C ARG A 157 -8.54 -6.65 1.84
N GLY A 158 -7.55 -5.91 1.36
CA GLY A 158 -6.98 -4.78 2.07
C GLY A 158 -5.60 -4.42 1.54
N TYR A 159 -5.13 -3.22 1.89
CA TYR A 159 -3.76 -2.81 1.60
C TYR A 159 -2.79 -3.25 2.68
N SER A 160 -3.28 -3.56 3.88
CA SER A 160 -2.51 -4.19 4.95
C SER A 160 -3.45 -5.12 5.71
N ILE A 161 -3.05 -6.37 5.90
CA ILE A 161 -3.83 -7.45 6.53
C ILE A 161 -2.93 -8.28 7.44
N LEU A 162 -3.56 -9.06 8.34
CA LEU A 162 -2.88 -10.09 9.11
C LEU A 162 -3.17 -11.45 8.48
N PHE A 163 -2.11 -12.13 8.06
CA PHE A 163 -2.18 -13.56 7.77
C PHE A 163 -2.35 -14.38 9.05
N THR A 164 -2.98 -15.54 8.91
CA THR A 164 -3.11 -16.50 10.01
C THR A 164 -1.74 -17.10 10.31
N LYS A 165 -1.20 -16.86 11.50
CA LYS A 165 0.08 -17.45 11.92
C LYS A 165 -0.06 -18.95 12.14
N GLY A 166 0.90 -19.71 11.65
CA GLY A 166 1.08 -21.11 11.98
C GLY A 166 2.09 -21.31 13.13
N SER A 167 2.48 -22.57 13.34
CA SER A 167 3.59 -22.93 14.22
C SER A 167 4.94 -22.72 13.53
N HIS A 168 6.02 -22.45 14.28
CA HIS A 168 7.40 -22.44 13.76
C HIS A 168 7.63 -21.43 12.60
N ALA A 169 7.50 -20.13 12.88
CA ALA A 169 7.80 -19.06 11.92
C ALA A 169 7.10 -19.26 10.56
N SER A 170 5.77 -19.37 10.60
CA SER A 170 4.95 -19.67 9.43
C SER A 170 3.63 -18.90 9.42
N PHE A 171 3.02 -18.82 8.24
CA PHE A 171 1.69 -18.27 8.07
C PHE A 171 0.93 -18.93 6.92
N GLU A 172 -0.37 -18.70 6.91
CA GLU A 172 -1.30 -19.30 5.97
C GLU A 172 -2.10 -18.23 5.23
N THR A 173 -2.36 -18.48 3.95
CA THR A 173 -3.30 -17.69 3.15
C THR A 173 -4.31 -18.57 2.45
N VAL A 174 -5.47 -18.00 2.13
CA VAL A 174 -6.52 -18.68 1.37
C VAL A 174 -6.90 -17.82 0.19
N TYR A 175 -7.00 -18.42 -1.00
CA TYR A 175 -7.53 -17.75 -2.18
C TYR A 175 -8.51 -18.64 -2.93
N TYR A 176 -9.51 -18.04 -3.58
CA TYR A 176 -10.46 -18.77 -4.41
C TYR A 176 -9.99 -18.82 -5.86
N ASN A 177 -9.86 -20.03 -6.41
CA ASN A 177 -9.49 -20.27 -7.79
C ASN A 177 -10.76 -20.51 -8.62
N ASN A 178 -11.12 -19.51 -9.44
CA ASN A 178 -12.31 -19.57 -10.29
C ASN A 178 -12.28 -20.71 -11.31
N ALA A 179 -11.10 -21.08 -11.83
CA ALA A 179 -10.98 -22.17 -12.80
C ALA A 179 -11.20 -23.55 -12.15
N ALA A 180 -10.76 -23.71 -10.91
CA ALA A 180 -10.96 -24.94 -10.14
C ALA A 180 -12.31 -24.97 -9.40
N GLY A 181 -13.00 -23.84 -9.29
CA GLY A 181 -14.27 -23.71 -8.58
C GLY A 181 -14.17 -23.87 -7.06
N THR A 182 -12.97 -23.77 -6.47
CA THR A 182 -12.72 -24.01 -5.04
C THR A 182 -11.64 -23.09 -4.46
N SER A 183 -11.60 -23.00 -3.14
CA SER A 183 -10.54 -22.32 -2.41
C SER A 183 -9.31 -23.19 -2.26
N PHE A 184 -8.14 -22.57 -2.29
CA PHE A 184 -6.86 -23.16 -1.99
C PHE A 184 -6.27 -22.48 -0.77
N LYS A 185 -5.71 -23.29 0.12
CA LYS A 185 -4.90 -22.86 1.24
C LYS A 185 -3.43 -23.01 0.86
N ARG A 186 -2.64 -21.96 1.09
CA ARG A 186 -1.18 -21.97 1.00
C ARG A 186 -0.59 -21.82 2.40
N VAL A 187 0.50 -22.53 2.67
CA VAL A 187 1.29 -22.39 3.89
C VAL A 187 2.70 -22.01 3.49
N TYR A 188 3.24 -21.01 4.19
CA TYR A 188 4.59 -20.51 4.00
C TYR A 188 5.37 -20.68 5.30
N GLU A 189 6.56 -21.27 5.21
CA GLU A 189 7.45 -21.49 6.36
C GLU A 189 8.77 -20.76 6.14
N TRP A 190 9.27 -20.12 7.20
CA TRP A 190 10.56 -19.46 7.17
C TRP A 190 11.70 -20.48 7.21
N ASN A 191 12.56 -20.48 6.20
CA ASN A 191 13.71 -21.39 6.12
C ASN A 191 15.04 -20.77 6.62
N GLY A 192 14.97 -19.59 7.24
CA GLY A 192 16.14 -18.81 7.65
C GLY A 192 16.55 -17.72 6.67
N ASN A 193 16.03 -17.74 5.44
CA ASN A 193 16.35 -16.76 4.40
C ASN A 193 15.12 -16.26 3.62
N ALA A 194 14.11 -17.11 3.42
CA ALA A 194 12.88 -16.79 2.71
C ALA A 194 11.70 -17.54 3.33
N PHE A 195 10.50 -17.03 3.10
CA PHE A 195 9.27 -17.79 3.29
C PHE A 195 9.05 -18.70 2.08
N GLU A 196 9.19 -20.00 2.29
CA GLU A 196 8.98 -21.02 1.28
C GLU A 196 7.55 -21.54 1.34
N ARG A 197 6.86 -21.57 0.20
CA ARG A 197 5.56 -22.24 0.10
C ARG A 197 5.75 -23.75 0.20
N VAL A 198 5.51 -24.30 1.37
CA VAL A 198 5.63 -25.75 1.64
C VAL A 198 4.35 -26.54 1.36
N LEU A 199 3.21 -25.86 1.29
CA LEU A 199 1.91 -26.50 1.04
C LEU A 199 1.04 -25.63 0.14
N GLU A 200 0.35 -26.29 -0.80
CA GLU A 200 -0.84 -25.78 -1.46
C GLU A 200 -1.86 -26.91 -1.57
N THR A 201 -3.04 -26.72 -1.00
CA THR A 201 -4.09 -27.74 -1.02
C THR A 201 -5.46 -27.11 -1.20
N SER A 202 -6.39 -27.84 -1.82
CA SER A 202 -7.78 -27.39 -1.86
C SER A 202 -8.34 -27.40 -0.44
N SER A 203 -8.96 -26.29 -0.06
CA SER A 203 -9.72 -26.22 1.18
C SER A 203 -10.99 -27.05 0.97
N GLN A 204 -10.96 -28.34 1.32
CA GLN A 204 -12.18 -29.13 1.37
C GLN A 204 -13.11 -28.53 2.44
N LYS A 205 -14.38 -28.35 2.07
CA LYS A 205 -15.45 -27.98 3.01
C LYS A 205 -15.70 -29.09 4.01
#